data_AF-A0A8J7VL41-F1
#
_entry.id   AF-A0A8J7VL41-F1
#
_cell.length_a   1.000
_cell.length_b   1.000
_cell.length_c   1.000
_cell.angle_alpha   90.00
_cell.angle_beta   90.00
_cell.angle_gamma   90.00
#
_symmetry.space_group_name_H-M   'P 1'
#
loop_
_entity.id
_entity.type
_entity.pdbx_description
1 polymer ?
#
loop_
_entity_poly.entity_id
_entity_poly.type
_entity_poly.pdbx_seq_one_letter_code
_entity_poly.pdbx_strand_id
1 'polypeptide(L)' 'RDFALELGAVPHEICETMERAVKRAAEEAEAGEVVLLAPAAASFDQYPNFEKRGEDFVERVQALIKS' A
#
# COMPACT_ATOMS: atom_id res chain seq x y z
N ARG A 1 -2.00 0.71 13.04
CA ARG A 1 -2.30 2.16 13.05
C ARG A 1 -1.23 2.97 13.78
N ASP A 2 -0.68 2.46 14.89
CA ASP A 2 0.21 3.25 15.77
C ASP A 2 1.60 3.55 15.17
N PHE A 3 2.17 2.64 14.36
CA PHE A 3 3.49 2.87 13.72
C PHE A 3 3.54 4.11 12.81
N ALA A 4 2.45 4.43 12.09
CA ALA A 4 2.42 5.61 11.22
C ALA A 4 2.53 6.93 12.01
N LEU A 5 2.07 6.94 13.26
CA LEU A 5 2.15 8.11 14.14
C LEU A 5 3.57 8.34 14.69
N GLU A 6 4.44 7.33 14.62
CA GLU A 6 5.83 7.38 15.08
C GLU A 6 6.82 7.87 14.00
N LEU A 7 6.37 8.02 12.75
CA LEU A 7 7.21 8.45 11.61
C LEU A 7 7.66 9.93 11.67
N GLY A 8 7.20 10.70 12.66
CA GLY A 8 7.55 12.11 12.80
C GLY A 8 7.02 12.96 11.63
N ALA A 9 7.87 13.83 11.06
CA ALA A 9 7.48 14.79 10.03
C ALA A 9 7.54 14.24 8.58
N VAL A 10 7.67 12.93 8.39
CA VAL A 10 7.68 12.33 7.04
C VAL A 10 6.27 12.47 6.44
N PRO A 11 6.13 13.02 5.22
CA PRO A 11 4.85 13.06 4.53
C PRO A 11 4.27 11.65 4.42
N HIS A 12 3.03 11.48 4.87
CA HIS A 12 2.33 10.20 4.85
C HIS A 12 0.83 10.41 4.71
N GLU A 13 0.15 9.43 4.10
CA GLU A 13 -1.31 9.38 3.99
C GLU A 13 -1.85 8.08 4.60
N ILE A 14 -2.91 8.18 5.41
CA ILE A 14 -3.64 7.02 5.92
C ILE A 14 -4.72 6.61 4.90
N CYS A 15 -4.48 5.53 4.16
CA CYS A 15 -5.33 5.08 3.06
C CYS A 15 -6.43 4.08 3.45
N GLU A 16 -6.32 3.42 4.61
CA GLU A 16 -7.26 2.42 5.17
C GLU A 16 -7.46 1.12 4.37
N THR A 17 -7.47 1.16 3.03
CA THR A 17 -7.61 0.01 2.14
C THR A 17 -6.47 -0.08 1.13
N MET A 18 -6.19 -1.30 0.65
CA MET A 18 -5.15 -1.53 -0.37
C MET A 18 -5.48 -0.84 -1.68
N GLU A 19 -6.74 -0.87 -2.12
CA GLU A 19 -7.19 -0.20 -3.34
C GLU A 19 -6.86 1.30 -3.30
N ARG A 20 -7.21 1.96 -2.20
CA ARG A 20 -6.94 3.39 -2.04
C ARG A 20 -5.43 3.63 -1.96
N ALA A 21 -4.68 2.81 -1.22
CA ALA A 21 -3.23 2.94 -1.12
C ALA A 21 -2.53 2.83 -2.49
N VAL A 22 -2.89 1.83 -3.29
CA VAL A 22 -2.32 1.63 -4.64
C VAL A 22 -2.68 2.78 -5.57
N LYS A 23 -3.94 3.24 -5.55
CA LYS A 23 -4.37 4.38 -6.37
C LYS A 23 -3.59 5.64 -6.02
N ARG A 24 -3.48 5.98 -4.74
CA ARG A 24 -2.78 7.19 -4.27
C ARG A 24 -1.29 7.12 -4.58
N ALA A 25 -0.65 5.97 -4.33
CA ALA A 25 0.75 5.78 -4.67
C ALA A 25 1.04 5.94 -6.17
N ALA A 26 0.14 5.49 -7.04
CA ALA A 26 0.30 5.66 -8.49
C ALA A 26 0.00 7.09 -8.98
N GLU A 27 -0.88 7.83 -8.31
CA GLU A 27 -1.11 9.25 -8.58
C GLU A 27 0.09 10.12 -8.18
N GLU A 28 0.85 9.71 -7.16
CA GLU A 28 2.02 10.43 -6.67
C GLU A 28 3.33 10.03 -7.36
N ALA A 29 3.45 8.79 -7.84
CA ALA A 29 4.68 8.29 -8.46
C ALA A 29 4.94 8.88 -9.85
N GLU A 30 6.21 9.19 -10.13
CA GLU A 30 6.67 9.65 -11.44
C GLU A 30 7.27 8.52 -12.29
N ALA A 31 7.40 8.78 -13.60
CA ALA A 31 8.00 7.83 -14.52
C ALA A 31 9.46 7.52 -14.12
N GLY A 32 9.74 6.25 -13.85
CA GLY A 32 11.06 5.78 -13.42
C GLY A 32 11.18 5.51 -11.91
N GLU A 33 10.16 5.86 -11.12
CA GLU A 33 10.10 5.54 -9.70
C GLU A 33 9.52 4.15 -9.43
N VAL A 34 9.67 3.67 -8.18
CA VAL A 34 9.21 2.35 -7.75
C VAL A 34 8.26 2.49 -6.56
N VAL A 35 7.06 1.93 -6.70
CA VAL A 35 6.12 1.75 -5.59
C VAL A 35 6.35 0.39 -4.94
N LEU A 36 6.67 0.37 -3.64
CA LEU A 36 6.99 -0.84 -2.87
C LEU A 36 5.94 -1.09 -1.76
N LEU A 37 5.37 -2.29 -1.74
CA LEU A 37 4.61 -2.78 -0.58
C LEU A 37 5.58 -3.35 0.48
N ALA A 38 5.88 -2.57 1.52
CA ALA A 38 6.76 -2.98 2.63
C ALA A 38 6.08 -2.82 4.01
N PRO A 39 5.12 -3.68 4.37
CA PRO A 39 4.44 -3.62 5.66
C PRO A 39 5.38 -4.08 6.79
N ALA A 40 5.73 -3.16 7.70
CA ALA A 40 6.61 -3.39 8.84
C ALA A 40 6.01 -4.30 9.95
N ALA A 41 4.78 -4.81 9.78
CA ALA A 41 4.07 -5.61 10.77
C ALA A 41 3.27 -6.79 10.16
N ALA A 42 2.99 -7.78 11.02
CA ALA A 42 2.18 -8.95 10.68
C ALA A 42 0.78 -8.55 10.20
N SER A 43 0.28 -9.23 9.18
CA SER A 43 -0.90 -8.85 8.39
C SER A 43 -2.26 -9.12 9.05
N PHE A 44 -2.27 -9.61 10.29
CA PHE A 44 -3.43 -10.28 10.91
C PHE A 44 -4.60 -9.37 11.28
N ASP A 45 -4.48 -8.06 11.11
CA ASP A 45 -5.56 -7.09 11.35
C ASP A 45 -6.51 -6.93 10.15
N GLN A 46 -6.01 -7.08 8.92
CA GLN A 46 -6.80 -6.94 7.68
C GLN A 46 -6.75 -8.16 6.75
N TYR A 47 -5.78 -9.07 6.93
CA TYR A 47 -5.58 -10.24 6.06
C TYR A 47 -5.28 -11.52 6.86
N PRO A 48 -5.72 -12.69 6.38
CA PRO A 48 -5.47 -13.96 7.07
C PRO A 48 -3.99 -14.38 7.05
N ASN A 49 -3.20 -13.90 6.09
CA ASN A 49 -1.76 -14.16 5.96
C ASN A 49 -1.09 -13.12 5.05
N PHE A 50 0.24 -13.19 4.93
CA PHE A 50 1.01 -12.23 4.15
C PHE A 50 0.81 -12.44 2.63
N GLU A 51 0.54 -13.67 2.21
CA GLU A 51 0.29 -14.02 0.81
C GLU A 51 -0.98 -13.34 0.31
N LYS A 52 -2.08 -13.39 1.06
CA LYS A 52 -3.35 -12.74 0.68
C LYS A 52 -3.23 -11.22 0.60
N ARG A 53 -2.39 -10.61 1.44
CA ARG A 53 -2.07 -9.18 1.34
C ARG A 53 -1.28 -8.85 0.07
N GLY A 54 -0.33 -9.70 -0.30
CA GLY A 54 0.44 -9.57 -1.54
C GLY A 54 -0.42 -9.78 -2.79
N GLU A 55 -1.32 -10.78 -2.76
CA GLU A 55 -2.29 -11.05 -3.82
C GLU A 55 -3.20 -9.84 -4.07
N ASP A 56 -3.80 -9.25 -3.03
CA ASP A 56 -4.65 -8.05 -3.16
C ASP A 56 -3.86 -6.88 -3.77
N PHE A 57 -2.62 -6.62 -3.33
CA PHE A 57 -1.78 -5.60 -3.96
C PHE A 57 -1.56 -5.83 -5.45
N VAL A 58 -1.21 -7.06 -5.85
CA VAL A 58 -1.03 -7.42 -7.27
C VAL A 58 -2.33 -7.21 -8.05
N GLU A 59 -3.47 -7.62 -7.50
CA GLU A 59 -4.79 -7.44 -8.13
C GLU A 59 -5.11 -5.95 -8.34
N ARG A 60 -4.88 -5.09 -7.34
CA ARG A 60 -5.10 -3.63 -7.47
C ARG A 60 -4.18 -2.99 -8.50
N VAL A 61 -2.89 -3.36 -8.49
CA VAL A 61 -1.92 -2.85 -9.47
C VAL A 61 -2.32 -3.28 -10.89
N GLN A 62 -2.72 -4.54 -11.07
CA GLN A 62 -3.17 -5.02 -12.38
C GLN A 62 -4.45 -4.32 -12.86
N ALA A 63 -5.41 -4.08 -11.95
CA ALA A 63 -6.64 -3.36 -12.29
C ALA A 63 -6.35 -1.93 -12.75
N LEU A 64 -5.37 -1.26 -12.12
CA LEU A 64 -4.95 0.09 -12.47
C LEU A 64 -4.22 0.18 -13.82
N ILE A 65 -3.38 -0.81 -14.16
CA ILE A 65 -2.60 -0.80 -15.41
C ILE A 65 -3.45 -1.22 -16.62
N LYS A 66 -4.53 -1.97 -16.39
CA LYS A 66 -5.42 -2.47 -17.46
C LYS A 66 -6.55 -1.50 -17.84
N SER A 67 -6.73 -0.40 -17.10
CA SER A 67 -7.71 0.67 -17.40
C SER A 67 -7.16 1.70 -18.37
#